data_AF-A0A0Q6MC95-F1
#
_entry.id   AF-A0A0Q6MC95-F1
#
_cell.length_a   1.000
_cell.length_b   1.000
_cell.length_c   1.000
_cell.angle_alpha   90.00
_cell.angle_beta   90.00
_cell.angle_gamma   90.00
#
_symmetry.space_group_name_H-M   'P 1'
#
loop_
_entity.id
_entity.type
_entity.pdbx_description
1 polymer ?
#
loop_
_entity_poly.entity_id
_entity_poly.type
_entity_poly.pdbx_seq_one_letter_code
_entity_poly.pdbx_strand_id
1 'polypeptide(L)'
;MPVKYLPWITRDMLHAEREARFVFGDNTRRVGLGGQAASMRGEPNAIGVATLYAPGRYYRPDDPLALATVVDDLGDVALALNQGLTIYVPTDGLGTGLARLPENAPALHRLIVAFFSAAPGEPCPWKAI
;
A
#
# COMPACT_ATOMS: atom_id res chain seq x y z
N MET A 1 6.35 14.74 -9.21
CA MET A 1 7.25 14.39 -8.10
C MET A 1 7.00 12.93 -7.76
N PRO A 2 8.04 12.09 -7.56
CA PRO A 2 7.94 10.69 -7.96
C PRO A 2 7.49 9.74 -6.85
N VAL A 3 6.70 8.75 -7.24
CA VAL A 3 6.70 7.43 -6.62
C VAL A 3 8.07 6.79 -6.84
N LYS A 4 8.64 6.23 -5.77
CA LYS A 4 9.91 5.49 -5.76
C LYS A 4 9.71 4.11 -5.14
N TYR A 5 10.40 3.12 -5.68
CA TYR A 5 10.25 1.73 -5.22
C TYR A 5 11.49 1.26 -4.46
N LEU A 6 11.28 0.75 -3.25
CA LEU A 6 12.35 0.29 -2.38
C LEU A 6 12.18 -1.20 -2.05
N PRO A 7 13.28 -1.99 -2.04
CA PRO A 7 13.20 -3.43 -1.77
C PRO A 7 12.75 -3.74 -0.35
N TRP A 8 13.17 -2.93 0.61
CA TRP A 8 12.75 -3.05 2.01
C TRP A 8 12.70 -1.67 2.65
N ILE A 9 11.71 -1.46 3.53
CA ILE A 9 11.46 -0.17 4.19
C ILE A 9 11.60 -0.38 5.69
N THR A 10 12.38 0.48 6.34
CA THR A 10 12.62 0.40 7.78
C THR A 10 12.06 1.63 8.48
N ARG A 11 11.76 1.50 9.78
CA ARG A 11 11.27 2.64 10.59
C ARG A 11 12.24 3.82 10.60
N ASP A 12 13.54 3.55 10.61
CA ASP A 12 14.56 4.60 10.57
C ASP A 12 14.48 5.44 9.30
N MET A 13 14.12 4.83 8.16
CA MET A 13 13.90 5.57 6.90
C MET A 13 12.70 6.52 7.00
N LEU A 14 11.63 6.10 7.68
CA LEU A 14 10.46 6.94 7.94
C LEU A 14 10.83 8.13 8.83
N HIS A 15 11.69 7.90 9.83
CA HIS A 15 12.15 8.97 10.72
C HIS A 15 13.13 9.93 10.04
N ALA A 16 13.95 9.43 9.11
CA ALA A 16 14.89 10.22 8.34
C ALA A 16 14.18 11.12 7.30
N GLU A 17 13.11 10.64 6.67
CA GLU A 17 12.36 11.39 5.63
C GLU A 17 10.93 11.73 6.09
N ARG A 18 10.82 12.61 7.09
CA ARG A 18 9.52 12.98 7.72
C ARG A 18 8.50 13.60 6.77
N GLU A 19 8.97 14.25 5.71
CA GLU A 19 8.10 14.89 4.71
C GLU A 19 7.60 13.92 3.63
N ALA A 20 8.31 12.81 3.40
CA ALA A 20 7.87 11.78 2.48
C ALA A 20 6.66 11.02 3.03
N ARG A 21 6.01 10.22 2.19
CA ARG A 21 5.04 9.21 2.65
C ARG A 21 5.51 7.83 2.26
N PHE A 22 5.32 6.90 3.19
CA PHE A 22 5.70 5.51 3.00
C PHE A 22 4.44 4.66 2.99
N VAL A 23 4.16 4.00 1.87
CA VAL A 23 2.93 3.24 1.68
C VAL A 23 3.19 1.75 1.82
N PHE A 24 2.31 1.02 2.49
CA PHE A 24 2.45 -0.42 2.69
C PHE A 24 1.11 -1.16 2.68
N GLY A 25 1.18 -2.47 2.51
CA GLY A 25 0.01 -3.35 2.69
C GLY A 25 -0.35 -3.48 4.16
N ASP A 26 -1.56 -3.06 4.50
CA ASP A 26 -2.16 -3.13 5.83
C ASP A 26 -3.44 -4.00 5.77
N ASN A 27 -4.14 -4.18 6.88
CA ASN A 27 -5.47 -4.77 6.98
C ASN A 27 -6.49 -3.74 7.47
N THR A 28 -7.77 -3.93 7.14
CA THR A 28 -8.87 -3.03 7.53
C THR A 28 -8.91 -2.76 9.04
N ARG A 29 -8.56 -3.76 9.87
CA ARG A 29 -8.54 -3.61 11.33
C ARG A 29 -7.33 -2.85 11.87
N ARG A 30 -6.30 -2.60 11.06
CA ARG A 30 -5.03 -1.94 11.44
C ARG A 30 -4.31 -2.61 12.61
N VAL A 31 -4.34 -3.95 12.66
CA VAL A 31 -3.74 -4.76 13.77
C VAL A 31 -2.65 -5.73 13.31
N GLY A 32 -1.87 -6.22 14.29
CA GLY A 32 -0.72 -7.10 14.07
C GLY A 32 0.54 -6.34 13.67
N LEU A 33 1.65 -7.02 13.39
CA LEU A 33 2.90 -6.42 12.92
C LEU A 33 3.60 -7.32 11.88
N GLY A 34 2.84 -8.08 11.10
CA GLY A 34 3.41 -8.94 10.05
C GLY A 34 3.93 -8.15 8.85
N GLY A 35 5.07 -8.55 8.27
CA GLY A 35 5.65 -7.91 7.10
C GLY A 35 6.04 -6.45 7.35
N GLN A 36 5.78 -5.57 6.37
CA GLN A 36 6.11 -4.14 6.45
C GLN A 36 5.36 -3.37 7.54
N ALA A 37 4.26 -3.93 8.08
CA ALA A 37 3.54 -3.32 9.19
C ALA A 37 4.41 -3.17 10.44
N ALA A 38 5.38 -4.06 10.68
CA ALA A 38 6.33 -3.94 11.80
C ALA A 38 7.14 -2.64 11.75
N SER A 39 7.56 -2.24 10.54
CA SER A 39 8.36 -1.05 10.31
C SER A 39 7.51 0.23 10.26
N MET A 40 6.32 0.15 9.65
CA MET A 40 5.62 1.34 9.17
C MET A 40 4.35 1.69 9.96
N ARG A 41 3.65 0.71 10.53
CA ARG A 41 2.38 1.00 11.20
C ARG A 41 2.61 1.85 12.46
N GLY A 42 1.78 2.89 12.62
CA GLY A 42 1.83 3.83 13.73
C GLY A 42 2.74 5.03 13.49
N GLU A 43 3.50 5.06 12.39
CA GLU A 43 4.32 6.21 12.02
C GLU A 43 3.48 7.30 11.34
N PRO A 44 3.72 8.58 11.65
CA PRO A 44 2.88 9.69 11.19
C PRO A 44 2.96 9.95 9.68
N ASN A 45 3.98 9.42 9.02
CA ASN A 45 4.19 9.52 7.58
C ASN A 45 4.00 8.18 6.85
N ALA A 46 3.38 7.19 7.50
CA ALA A 46 3.00 5.94 6.87
C ALA A 46 1.54 5.95 6.41
N ILE A 47 1.28 5.38 5.23
CA ILE A 47 -0.08 5.18 4.70
C ILE A 47 -0.28 3.68 4.51
N GLY A 48 -1.23 3.10 5.24
CA GLY A 48 -1.58 1.68 5.11
C GLY A 48 -2.70 1.50 4.10
N VAL A 49 -2.47 0.75 3.02
CA VAL A 49 -3.53 0.34 2.09
C VAL A 49 -4.08 -1.01 2.55
N ALA A 50 -5.36 -1.07 2.87
CA ALA A 50 -6.00 -2.26 3.42
C ALA A 50 -6.13 -3.35 2.35
N THR A 51 -5.30 -4.37 2.41
CA THR A 51 -5.20 -5.47 1.44
C THR A 51 -5.83 -6.79 1.92
N LEU A 52 -6.41 -6.79 3.11
CA LEU A 52 -7.18 -7.90 3.72
C LEU A 52 -8.00 -7.36 4.90
N TYR A 53 -8.98 -8.12 5.42
CA TYR A 53 -9.78 -7.65 6.56
C TYR A 53 -8.98 -7.61 7.87
N ALA A 54 -8.20 -8.66 8.14
CA ALA A 54 -7.41 -8.87 9.35
C ALA A 54 -6.35 -9.94 9.09
N PRO A 55 -5.31 -10.10 9.94
CA PRO A 55 -4.36 -11.21 9.80
C PRO A 55 -5.08 -12.56 9.66
N GLY A 56 -4.82 -13.29 8.57
CA GLY A 56 -5.45 -14.57 8.25
C GLY A 56 -6.91 -14.50 7.77
N ARG A 57 -7.47 -13.30 7.59
CA ARG A 57 -8.84 -13.07 7.10
C ARG A 57 -8.82 -12.24 5.82
N TYR A 58 -8.88 -12.92 4.69
CA TYR A 58 -8.74 -12.35 3.34
C TYR A 58 -10.02 -11.70 2.84
N TYR A 59 -9.88 -10.72 1.95
CA TYR A 59 -11.02 -10.15 1.23
C TYR A 59 -11.73 -11.19 0.39
N ARG A 60 -13.02 -10.94 0.17
CA ARG A 60 -13.83 -11.72 -0.76
C ARG A 60 -13.82 -11.03 -2.13
N PRO A 61 -13.93 -11.79 -3.24
CA PRO A 61 -14.20 -11.20 -4.53
C PRO A 61 -15.43 -10.29 -4.48
N ASP A 62 -15.35 -9.16 -5.18
CA ASP A 62 -16.45 -8.21 -5.37
C ASP A 62 -17.09 -7.66 -4.09
N ASP A 63 -16.35 -7.62 -2.97
CA ASP A 63 -16.82 -6.97 -1.75
C ASP A 63 -16.79 -5.43 -1.89
N PRO A 64 -17.95 -4.75 -1.91
CA PRO A 64 -18.00 -3.30 -2.05
C PRO A 64 -17.37 -2.56 -0.87
N LEU A 65 -17.38 -3.13 0.35
CA LEU A 65 -16.76 -2.49 1.51
C LEU A 65 -15.23 -2.57 1.43
N ALA A 66 -14.69 -3.69 0.94
CA ALA A 66 -13.27 -3.82 0.68
C ALA A 66 -12.83 -2.84 -0.42
N LEU A 67 -13.61 -2.70 -1.49
CA LEU A 67 -13.35 -1.71 -2.54
C LEU A 67 -13.35 -0.29 -2.00
N ALA A 68 -14.38 0.11 -1.26
CA ALA A 68 -14.47 1.45 -0.67
C ALA A 68 -13.27 1.74 0.24
N THR A 69 -12.91 0.79 1.11
CA THR A 69 -11.76 0.95 2.01
C THR A 69 -10.44 1.13 1.23
N VAL A 70 -10.21 0.32 0.19
CA VAL A 70 -9.00 0.42 -0.64
C VAL A 70 -8.96 1.75 -1.39
N VAL A 71 -10.09 2.21 -1.93
CA VAL A 71 -10.17 3.49 -2.66
C VAL A 71 -9.91 4.66 -1.73
N ASP A 72 -10.48 4.65 -0.51
CA ASP A 72 -10.22 5.68 0.49
C ASP A 72 -8.73 5.76 0.86
N ASP A 73 -8.09 4.61 1.13
CA ASP A 73 -6.66 4.54 1.45
C ASP A 73 -5.78 5.02 0.27
N LEU A 74 -6.15 4.69 -0.97
CA LEU A 74 -5.47 5.22 -2.17
C LEU A 74 -5.72 6.71 -2.36
N GLY A 75 -6.84 7.24 -1.86
CA GLY A 75 -7.15 8.66 -1.80
C GLY A 75 -6.11 9.44 -0.98
N ASP A 76 -5.65 8.89 0.15
CA ASP A 76 -4.57 9.49 0.94
C ASP A 76 -3.24 9.52 0.18
N VAL A 77 -2.94 8.47 -0.58
CA VAL A 77 -1.76 8.43 -1.46
C VAL A 77 -1.88 9.47 -2.57
N ALA A 78 -3.04 9.58 -3.21
CA ALA A 78 -3.30 10.56 -4.26
C ALA A 78 -3.20 12.00 -3.74
N LEU A 79 -3.70 12.26 -2.53
CA LEU A 79 -3.59 13.56 -1.87
C LEU A 79 -2.11 13.92 -1.64
N ALA A 80 -1.30 13.00 -1.14
CA ALA A 80 0.13 13.21 -0.93
C ALA A 80 0.86 13.46 -2.27
N LEU A 81 0.51 12.74 -3.33
CA LEU A 81 1.03 12.98 -4.68
C LEU A 81 0.66 14.37 -5.20
N ASN A 82 -0.58 14.80 -5.00
CA ASN A 82 -1.06 16.13 -5.40
C ASN A 82 -0.39 17.27 -4.62
N GLN A 83 0.01 17.01 -3.38
CA GLN A 83 0.83 17.93 -2.57
C GLN A 83 2.31 17.95 -3.01
N GLY A 84 2.70 17.11 -3.98
CA GLY A 84 4.07 17.01 -4.45
C GLY A 84 5.01 16.21 -3.54
N LEU A 85 4.48 15.47 -2.56
CA LEU A 85 5.30 14.68 -1.65
C LEU A 85 5.94 13.49 -2.36
N THR A 86 7.12 13.09 -1.90
CA THR A 86 7.75 11.84 -2.35
C THR A 86 7.02 10.67 -1.72
N ILE A 87 6.69 9.66 -2.53
CA ILE A 87 6.03 8.43 -2.08
C ILE A 87 7.00 7.26 -2.22
N TYR A 88 7.26 6.56 -1.13
CA TYR A 88 8.01 5.31 -1.13
C TYR A 88 7.07 4.12 -0.98
N VAL A 89 7.28 3.12 -1.82
CA VAL A 89 6.50 1.87 -1.83
C VAL A 89 7.41 0.65 -1.98
N PRO A 90 7.05 -0.52 -1.43
CA PRO A 90 7.81 -1.76 -1.62
C PRO A 90 7.86 -2.20 -3.10
N THR A 91 9.00 -2.71 -3.56
CA THR A 91 9.12 -3.29 -4.91
C THR A 91 8.23 -4.52 -5.13
N ASP A 92 7.90 -5.24 -4.06
CA ASP A 92 7.17 -6.51 -4.12
C ASP A 92 5.65 -6.36 -4.32
N GLY A 93 5.14 -5.13 -4.35
CA GLY A 93 3.71 -4.85 -4.43
C GLY A 93 3.02 -4.74 -3.08
N LEU A 94 1.76 -4.32 -3.11
CA LEU A 94 0.90 -4.29 -1.92
C LEU A 94 -0.03 -5.50 -1.94
N GLY A 95 -0.04 -6.24 -0.84
CA GLY A 95 -0.95 -7.37 -0.64
C GLY A 95 -0.55 -8.67 -1.32
N THR A 96 0.64 -8.74 -1.92
CA THR A 96 1.17 -9.92 -2.63
C THR A 96 1.72 -11.01 -1.69
N GLY A 97 2.11 -10.65 -0.48
CA GLY A 97 2.61 -11.59 0.55
C GLY A 97 1.50 -12.17 1.43
N LEU A 98 1.57 -11.92 2.74
CA LEU A 98 0.65 -12.47 3.76
C LEU A 98 -0.84 -12.21 3.49
N ALA A 99 -1.17 -11.18 2.69
CA ALA A 99 -2.54 -10.82 2.36
C ALA A 99 -3.13 -11.62 1.20
N ARG A 100 -2.28 -12.21 0.33
CA ARG A 100 -2.73 -13.05 -0.80
C ARG A 100 -3.85 -12.38 -1.62
N LEU A 101 -3.72 -11.08 -1.85
CA LEU A 101 -4.74 -10.28 -2.52
C LEU A 101 -4.97 -10.72 -3.98
N PRO A 102 -3.92 -11.07 -4.77
CA PRO A 102 -4.11 -11.60 -6.13
C PRO A 102 -5.00 -12.85 -6.17
N GLU A 103 -4.90 -13.72 -5.17
CA GLU A 103 -5.68 -14.97 -5.12
C GLU A 103 -7.12 -14.76 -4.64
N ASN A 104 -7.31 -13.86 -3.66
CA ASN A 104 -8.60 -13.74 -2.96
C ASN A 104 -9.48 -12.60 -3.51
N ALA A 105 -8.89 -11.53 -4.04
CA ALA A 105 -9.61 -10.41 -4.65
C ALA A 105 -8.78 -9.78 -5.80
N PRO A 106 -8.59 -10.50 -6.93
CA PRO A 106 -7.71 -10.08 -8.02
C PRO A 106 -8.11 -8.73 -8.66
N ALA A 107 -9.41 -8.38 -8.64
CA ALA A 107 -9.87 -7.08 -9.14
C ALA A 107 -9.30 -5.92 -8.31
N LEU A 108 -9.24 -6.05 -6.98
CA LEU A 108 -8.64 -5.05 -6.10
C LEU A 108 -7.12 -4.98 -6.27
N HIS A 109 -6.46 -6.13 -6.44
CA HIS A 109 -5.04 -6.15 -6.74
C HIS A 109 -4.73 -5.39 -8.05
N ARG A 110 -5.49 -5.65 -9.12
CA ARG A 110 -5.35 -4.93 -10.40
C ARG A 110 -5.61 -3.43 -10.26
N LEU A 111 -6.59 -3.02 -9.46
CA LEU A 111 -6.85 -1.61 -9.18
C LEU A 111 -5.63 -0.93 -8.54
N ILE A 112 -5.03 -1.56 -7.53
CA ILE A 112 -3.83 -1.03 -6.87
C ILE A 112 -2.66 -0.95 -7.86
N VAL A 113 -2.42 -2.00 -8.64
CA VAL A 113 -1.34 -1.99 -9.66
C VAL A 113 -1.58 -0.88 -10.69
N ALA A 114 -2.82 -0.72 -11.18
CA ALA A 114 -3.17 0.32 -12.14
C ALA A 114 -2.96 1.72 -11.58
N PHE A 115 -3.32 1.96 -10.32
CA PHE A 115 -3.08 3.23 -9.63
C PHE A 115 -1.59 3.60 -9.63
N PHE A 116 -0.73 2.70 -9.15
CA PHE A 116 0.71 2.98 -9.07
C PHE A 116 1.41 2.99 -10.44
N SER A 117 0.88 2.26 -11.43
CA SER A 117 1.35 2.32 -12.81
C SER A 117 1.04 3.65 -13.49
N ALA A 118 -0.07 4.30 -13.11
CA ALA A 118 -0.47 5.61 -13.61
C ALA A 118 0.14 6.77 -12.81
N ALA A 119 0.65 6.51 -11.60
CA ALA A 119 1.24 7.53 -10.74
C ALA A 119 2.54 8.08 -11.34
N PRO A 120 2.83 9.39 -11.17
CA PRO A 120 4.07 9.97 -11.66
C PRO A 120 5.27 9.43 -10.87
N GLY A 121 6.35 9.08 -11.54
CA GLY A 121 7.60 8.69 -10.89
C GLY A 121 8.35 7.62 -11.65
N GLU A 122 9.03 6.76 -10.89
CA GLU A 122 9.69 5.58 -11.44
C GLU A 122 8.67 4.66 -12.11
N PRO A 123 9.04 3.95 -13.19
CA PRO A 123 8.17 2.92 -13.77
C PRO A 123 7.76 1.89 -12.72
N CYS A 124 6.45 1.65 -12.59
CA CYS A 124 5.94 0.66 -11.65
C CYS A 124 6.47 -0.75 -11.99
N PRO A 125 7.18 -1.41 -11.06
CA PRO A 125 7.72 -2.74 -11.29
C PRO A 125 6.68 -3.86 -11.11
N TRP A 126 5.49 -3.52 -10.60
CA TRP A 126 4.46 -4.50 -10.26
C TRP A 126 3.73 -4.98 -11.52
N LYS A 127 3.41 -6.27 -11.54
CA LYS A 127 2.63 -6.87 -12.62
C LYS A 127 1.23 -7.15 -12.14
N ALA A 128 0.24 -6.79 -12.96
CA ALA A 128 -1.10 -7.32 -12.80
C ALA A 128 -1.05 -8.82 -13.13
N ILE A 129 -1.43 -9.65 -12.15
CA ILE A 129 -1.60 -11.10 -12.29
C ILE A 129 -3.11 -11.37 -12.32
#